data_AF-A0A8H4B8J1-F1
#
_entry.id   AF-A0A8H4B8J1-F1
#
_cell.length_a   1.000
_cell.length_b   1.000
_cell.length_c   1.000
_cell.angle_alpha   90.00
_cell.angle_beta   90.00
_cell.angle_gamma   90.00
#
_symmetry.space_group_name_H-M   'P 1'
#
loop_
_entity.id
_entity.type
_entity.pdbx_description
1 polymer ?
#
loop_
_entity_poly.entity_id
_entity_poly.type
_entity_poly.pdbx_seq_one_letter_code
_entity_poly.pdbx_strand_id
1 'polypeptide(L)'
;MTDTAADKSRIPENCRLFEMVQYQCEATRYNIECSPFVRLFLRCAGLPTVEVTPEYDQYGDPKSRSSPSINASPIKGDQDQQPIN
;
A
#
# COMPACT_ATOMS: atom_id res chain seq x y z
N MET A 1 10.58 23.10 29.90
CA MET A 1 9.69 24.11 29.28
C MET A 1 9.68 23.86 27.79
N THR A 2 8.48 23.53 27.26
CA THR A 2 8.01 23.55 25.85
C THR A 2 8.77 22.71 24.84
N ASP A 3 8.22 21.58 24.37
CA ASP A 3 7.28 21.46 23.23
C ASP A 3 7.86 22.09 21.95
N THR A 4 7.95 21.44 20.79
CA THR A 4 6.77 21.11 19.97
C THR A 4 7.19 20.33 18.71
N ALA A 5 6.33 19.39 18.34
CA ALA A 5 6.11 18.72 17.05
C ALA A 5 6.84 19.22 15.78
N ALA A 6 7.41 18.26 15.03
CA ALA A 6 6.98 17.89 13.68
C ALA A 6 7.93 16.84 13.07
N ASP A 7 7.71 15.55 13.37
CA ASP A 7 8.22 14.49 12.50
C ASP A 7 7.33 14.44 11.25
N LYS A 8 7.56 15.40 10.35
CA LYS A 8 7.02 15.35 8.99
C LYS A 8 7.68 14.14 8.35
N SER A 9 6.87 13.11 8.07
CA SER A 9 7.24 11.95 7.25
C SER A 9 8.08 12.43 6.07
N ARG A 10 9.40 12.30 6.18
CA ARG A 10 10.30 12.71 5.11
C ARG A 10 10.03 11.73 3.98
N ILE A 11 9.34 12.19 2.93
CA ILE A 11 9.33 11.47 1.66
C ILE A 11 10.82 11.30 1.32
N PRO A 12 11.32 10.05 1.19
CA PRO A 12 12.72 9.83 0.93
C PRO A 12 13.16 10.65 -0.28
N GLU A 13 14.31 11.30 -0.19
CA GLU A 13 14.85 12.04 -1.32
C GLU A 13 14.97 11.10 -2.53
N ASN A 14 14.64 11.60 -3.72
CA ASN A 14 14.63 10.83 -4.98
C ASN A 14 13.55 9.76 -5.12
N CYS A 15 12.39 9.91 -4.46
CA CYS A 15 11.19 9.16 -4.85
C CYS A 15 10.61 9.64 -6.18
N ARG A 16 10.21 8.72 -7.05
CA ARG A 16 9.47 8.98 -8.29
C ARG A 16 8.21 8.14 -8.31
N LEU A 17 7.10 8.76 -8.71
CA LEU A 17 5.85 8.08 -8.96
C LEU A 17 5.82 7.62 -10.42
N PHE A 18 5.52 6.35 -10.64
CA PHE A 18 5.38 5.73 -11.94
C PHE A 18 3.94 5.28 -12.14
N GLU A 19 3.46 5.44 -13.37
CA GLU A 19 2.15 4.97 -13.79
C GLU A 19 2.32 3.77 -14.74
N MET A 20 1.51 2.74 -14.52
CA MET A 20 1.39 1.59 -15.41
C MET A 20 -0.09 1.40 -15.76
N VAL A 21 -0.40 1.41 -17.05
CA VAL A 21 -1.74 1.07 -17.54
C VAL A 21 -1.77 -0.41 -17.90
N GLN A 22 -2.71 -1.14 -17.32
CA GLN A 22 -3.00 -2.53 -17.65
C GLN A 22 -4.40 -2.63 -18.24
N TYR A 23 -4.66 -3.69 -18.99
CA TYR A 23 -5.97 -3.94 -19.61
C TYR A 23 -6.52 -5.27 -19.12
N GLN A 24 -7.74 -5.23 -18.57
CA GLN A 24 -8.50 -6.44 -18.29
C GLN A 24 -9.39 -6.70 -19.51
N CYS A 25 -9.17 -7.83 -20.17
CA CYS A 25 -9.89 -8.20 -21.38
C CYS A 25 -10.82 -9.38 -21.13
N GLU A 26 -12.04 -9.28 -21.64
CA GLU A 26 -13.04 -10.33 -21.61
C GLU A 26 -13.49 -10.64 -23.04
N ALA A 27 -13.52 -11.94 -23.36
CA ALA A 27 -14.02 -12.40 -24.65
C ALA A 27 -15.54 -12.55 -24.57
N THR A 28 -16.25 -11.85 -25.44
CA THR A 28 -17.69 -12.02 -25.66
C THR A 28 -17.91 -12.99 -26.83
N ARG A 29 -19.18 -13.24 -27.19
CA ARG A 29 -19.52 -14.06 -28.36
C ARG A 29 -19.03 -13.44 -29.68
N TYR A 30 -18.84 -12.12 -29.75
CA TYR A 30 -18.61 -11.40 -31.00
C TYR A 30 -17.28 -10.63 -31.06
N ASN A 31 -16.68 -10.33 -29.90
CA ASN A 31 -15.49 -9.49 -29.81
C ASN A 31 -14.72 -9.75 -28.51
N ILE A 32 -13.54 -9.15 -28.40
CA ILE A 32 -12.82 -8.99 -27.13
C ILE A 32 -13.06 -7.55 -26.69
N GLU A 33 -13.46 -7.36 -25.44
CA GLU A 33 -13.62 -6.05 -24.81
C GLU A 33 -12.56 -5.90 -23.73
N CYS A 34 -11.81 -4.79 -23.76
CA CYS A 34 -10.72 -4.54 -22.81
C CYS A 34 -10.97 -3.22 -22.08
N SER A 35 -11.00 -3.28 -20.76
CA SER A 35 -11.12 -2.12 -19.88
C SER A 35 -9.75 -1.78 -19.29
N PRO A 36 -9.26 -0.53 -19.47
CA PRO A 36 -8.01 -0.12 -18.85
C PRO A 36 -8.18 0.04 -17.34
N PHE A 37 -7.13 -0.28 -16.58
CA PHE A 37 -7.00 0.10 -15.18
C PHE A 37 -5.57 0.56 -14.89
N VAL A 38 -5.47 1.63 -14.09
CA VAL A 38 -4.21 2.30 -13.78
C VAL A 38 -3.64 1.74 -12.49
N ARG A 39 -2.34 1.46 -12.48
CA ARG A 39 -1.57 1.13 -11.28
C ARG A 39 -0.49 2.18 -11.05
N LEU A 40 -0.38 2.64 -9.81
CA LEU A 40 0.61 3.63 -9.40
C LEU A 40 1.69 2.96 -8.56
N PHE A 41 2.96 3.26 -8.85
CA PHE A 41 4.11 2.68 -8.16
C PHE A 41 5.04 3.77 -7.66
N LEU A 42 5.36 3.74 -6.37
CA LEU A 42 6.36 4.61 -5.77
C LEU A 42 7.72 3.90 -5.76
N ARG A 43 8.73 4.51 -6.37
CA ARG A 43 10.10 4.03 -6.35
C ARG A 43 11.02 5.09 -5.77
N CYS A 44 11.71 4.75 -4.69
CA CYS A 44 12.70 5.60 -4.05
C CYS A 44 14.08 4.93 -4.12
N ALA A 45 15.16 5.72 -4.13
CA ALA A 45 16.51 5.17 -4.17
C ALA A 45 16.78 4.27 -2.94
N GLY A 46 17.33 3.07 -3.16
CA GLY A 46 17.66 2.12 -2.09
C GLY A 46 16.48 1.41 -1.42
N LEU A 47 15.25 1.64 -1.87
CA LEU A 47 14.05 0.99 -1.35
C LEU A 47 13.35 0.13 -2.41
N PRO A 48 12.60 -0.91 -2.01
CA PRO A 48 11.72 -1.63 -2.92
C PRO A 48 10.71 -0.67 -3.58
N THR A 49 10.31 -1.00 -4.81
CA THR A 49 9.19 -0.32 -5.46
C THR A 49 7.87 -0.84 -4.88
N VAL A 50 6.98 0.06 -4.46
CA VAL A 50 5.73 -0.28 -3.78
C VAL A 50 4.55 0.19 -4.63
N GLU A 51 3.55 -0.66 -4.80
CA GLU A 51 2.27 -0.27 -5.41
C GLU A 51 1.48 0.61 -4.43
N VAL A 52 1.09 1.79 -4.89
CA VAL A 52 0.36 2.81 -4.13
C VAL A 52 -0.96 3.20 -4.81
N THR A 53 -1.49 2.34 -5.69
CA THR A 53 -2.79 2.52 -6.32
C THR A 53 -3.88 2.64 -5.24
N PRO A 54 -4.64 3.75 -5.16
CA PRO A 54 -5.73 3.89 -4.21
C PRO A 54 -6.91 2.99 -4.59
N GLU A 55 -7.63 2.53 -3.58
CA GLU A 55 -8.95 1.92 -3.79
C GLU A 55 -9.99 3.03 -3.81
N TYR A 56 -10.93 2.99 -4.75
CA TYR A 56 -12.01 3.97 -4.81
C TYR A 56 -13.29 3.40 -4.21
N ASP A 57 -14.12 4.26 -3.63
CA ASP A 57 -15.47 3.91 -3.21
C ASP A 57 -16.46 3.98 -4.38
N GLN A 58 -17.74 3.75 -4.09
CA GLN A 58 -18.81 3.77 -5.09
C GLN A 58 -19.08 5.15 -5.70
N TYR A 59 -18.57 6.23 -5.09
CA TYR A 59 -18.70 7.60 -5.57
C TYR A 59 -17.47 8.04 -6.38
N GLY A 60 -16.44 7.18 -6.45
CA GLY A 60 -15.18 7.48 -7.12
C GLY A 60 -14.17 8.20 -6.24
N ASP A 61 -14.40 8.28 -4.93
CA ASP A 61 -13.49 8.90 -3.98
C ASP A 61 -12.45 7.89 -3.47
N PRO A 62 -11.16 8.25 -3.33
CA PRO A 62 -10.14 7.35 -2.83
C PRO A 62 -10.38 7.03 -1.34
N LYS A 63 -10.53 5.75 -1.04
CA LYS A 63 -10.55 5.22 0.33
C LYS A 63 -9.20 5.49 0.97
N SER A 64 -9.19 6.16 2.13
CA SER A 64 -7.97 6.38 2.88
C SER A 64 -7.44 5.05 3.42
N ARG A 65 -6.31 4.58 2.87
CA ARG A 65 -5.52 3.54 3.55
C ARG A 65 -4.87 4.21 4.76
N SER A 66 -5.34 3.89 5.96
CA SER A 66 -4.53 4.12 7.15
C SER A 66 -3.20 3.42 6.91
N SER A 67 -2.12 4.19 6.84
CA SER A 67 -0.78 3.61 6.75
C SER A 67 -0.61 2.68 7.94
N PRO A 68 -0.04 1.46 7.78
CA PRO A 68 0.27 0.63 8.92
C PRO A 68 1.19 1.42 9.83
N SER A 69 0.64 1.85 10.96
CA SER A 69 1.36 2.40 12.09
C SER A 69 2.51 1.43 12.39
N ILE A 70 3.75 1.90 12.26
CA ILE A 70 4.94 1.21 12.74
C ILE A 70 4.87 1.23 14.27
N ASN A 71 3.98 0.43 14.82
CA ASN A 71 3.92 0.04 16.21
C ASN A 71 3.52 -1.44 16.23
N ALA A 72 4.29 -2.26 15.49
CA ALA A 72 4.35 -3.68 15.79
C ALA A 72 5.07 -3.80 17.14
N SER A 73 4.30 -3.88 18.22
CA SER A 73 4.81 -4.29 19.52
C SER A 73 5.61 -5.59 19.37
N PRO A 74 6.77 -5.75 20.03
CA PRO A 74 7.49 -7.01 20.02
C PRO A 74 6.57 -8.12 20.53
N ILE A 75 6.33 -9.15 19.72
CA ILE A 75 5.76 -10.40 20.21
C ILE A 75 6.78 -10.96 21.19
N LYS A 76 6.54 -10.76 22.48
CA LYS A 76 7.25 -11.41 23.57
C LYS A 76 6.91 -12.89 23.46
N GLY A 77 7.85 -13.69 22.94
CA GLY A 77 7.80 -15.14 23.06
C GLY A 77 7.96 -15.49 24.53
N ASP A 78 6.87 -15.84 25.19
CA ASP A 78 6.93 -16.58 26.46
C ASP A 78 6.88 -18.07 26.12
N GLN A 79 7.97 -18.75 26.44
CA GLN A 79 8.06 -20.20 26.48
C GLN A 79 7.41 -20.71 27.78
N ASP A 80 6.84 -21.92 27.66
CA ASP A 80 6.61 -22.93 28.69
C ASP A 80 5.39 -22.81 29.62
N GLN A 81 4.38 -23.67 29.36
CA GLN A 81 3.99 -24.73 30.31
C GLN A 81 3.19 -25.86 29.60
N GLN A 82 3.74 -27.08 29.59
CA GLN A 82 3.07 -28.39 29.37
C GLN A 82 2.15 -28.77 30.57
N PRO A 83 1.46 -29.93 30.60
CA PRO A 83 0.81 -30.76 29.57
C PRO A 83 -0.70 -30.98 29.88
N ILE A 84 -1.45 -31.64 28.99
CA ILE A 84 -2.78 -32.21 29.30
C ILE A 84 -2.79 -33.72 29.04
N ASN A 85 -3.04 -34.46 30.14
CA ASN A 85 -3.44 -35.87 30.33
C ASN A 85 -2.69 -37.00 29.62
#